data_AF-A0A0Q0W0A9-F1
#
_entry.id   AF-A0A0Q0W0A9-F1
#
_cell.length_a   1.000
_cell.length_b   1.000
_cell.length_c   1.000
_cell.angle_alpha   90.00
_cell.angle_beta   90.00
_cell.angle_gamma   90.00
#
_symmetry.space_group_name_H-M   'P 1'
#
loop_
_entity.id
_entity.type
_entity.pdbx_description
1 polymer ?
#
loop_
_entity_poly.entity_id
_entity_poly.type
_entity_poly.pdbx_seq_one_letter_code
_entity_poly.pdbx_strand_id
1 'polypeptide(L)'
;MEVETKRVEDAVLDFWSFIDSQDRCASAWACAPDNDSGNPARDGFVEPYFDSIDLLKQLCPNVVIDVYAYIRDISFIWDESGDPRAIVNIQVNRIVMGCGDLNSTKAKFGTMELTYCYVGYYDEGWFVDKIDIDLWN
;
A
#
# COMPACT_ATOMS: atom_id res chain seq x y z
N MET A 1 -7.82 9.18 20.32
CA MET A 1 -8.48 8.77 19.06
C MET A 1 -7.88 9.53 17.89
N GLU A 2 -7.92 10.87 17.89
CA GLU A 2 -7.33 11.71 16.83
C GLU A 2 -5.84 11.42 16.53
N VAL A 3 -5.02 11.20 17.55
CA VAL A 3 -3.59 10.83 17.39
C VAL A 3 -3.41 9.49 16.69
N GLU A 4 -4.21 8.48 17.04
CA GLU A 4 -4.11 7.15 16.44
C GLU A 4 -4.67 7.11 15.03
N THR A 5 -5.77 7.84 14.77
CA THR A 5 -6.26 8.07 13.41
C THR A 5 -5.14 8.68 12.54
N LYS A 6 -4.43 9.68 13.05
CA LYS A 6 -3.35 10.32 12.30
C LYS A 6 -2.18 9.37 12.00
N ARG A 7 -1.78 8.53 12.96
CA ARG A 7 -0.71 7.53 12.75
C ARG A 7 -1.10 6.49 11.71
N VAL A 8 -2.36 6.05 11.68
CA VAL A 8 -2.88 5.16 10.64
C VAL A 8 -2.89 5.85 9.27
N GLU A 9 -3.33 7.11 9.21
CA GLU A 9 -3.29 7.89 7.97
C GLU A 9 -1.88 8.01 7.41
N ASP A 10 -0.91 8.34 8.27
CA ASP A 10 0.49 8.51 7.88
C ASP A 10 1.07 7.17 7.36
N ALA A 11 0.83 6.06 8.05
CA ALA A 11 1.27 4.73 7.59
C ALA A 11 0.70 4.35 6.21
N VAL A 12 -0.59 4.63 5.98
CA VAL A 12 -1.24 4.38 4.68
C VAL A 12 -0.64 5.27 3.60
N LEU A 13 -0.50 6.57 3.87
CA LEU A 13 0.01 7.52 2.88
C LEU A 13 1.49 7.28 2.55
N ASP A 14 2.31 6.93 3.53
CA ASP A 14 3.71 6.56 3.32
C ASP A 14 3.81 5.32 2.43
N PHE A 15 3.03 4.27 2.69
CA PHE A 15 2.98 3.07 1.85
C PHE A 15 2.71 3.43 0.37
N TRP A 16 1.67 4.22 0.09
CA TRP A 16 1.36 4.60 -1.29
C TRP A 16 2.36 5.58 -1.89
N SER A 17 2.97 6.45 -1.09
CA SER A 17 4.05 7.34 -1.54
C SER A 17 5.30 6.56 -1.92
N PHE A 18 5.59 5.42 -1.26
CA PHE A 18 6.69 4.55 -1.66
C PHE A 18 6.39 3.83 -2.98
N ILE A 19 5.15 3.39 -3.20
CA ILE A 19 4.72 2.83 -4.48
C ILE A 19 4.86 3.87 -5.61
N ASP A 20 4.39 5.09 -5.38
CA ASP A 20 4.47 6.20 -6.37
C ASP A 20 5.90 6.62 -6.69
N SER A 21 6.75 6.75 -5.67
CA SER A 21 8.18 7.03 -5.84
C SER A 21 8.97 5.84 -6.38
N GLN A 22 8.31 4.69 -6.56
CA GLN A 22 8.88 3.46 -7.07
C GLN A 22 9.99 2.91 -6.15
N ASP A 23 9.85 3.11 -4.84
CA ASP A 23 10.69 2.52 -3.80
C ASP A 23 10.08 1.21 -3.28
N ARG A 24 10.42 0.11 -3.95
CA ARG A 24 9.99 -1.25 -3.60
C ARG A 24 10.42 -1.65 -2.19
N CYS A 25 11.60 -1.22 -1.76
CA CYS A 25 12.14 -1.58 -0.45
C CYS A 25 11.36 -0.87 0.65
N ALA A 26 11.17 0.45 0.56
CA ALA A 26 10.41 1.21 1.54
C ALA A 26 8.94 0.76 1.62
N SER A 27 8.32 0.47 0.47
CA SER A 27 6.96 -0.10 0.41
C SER A 27 6.86 -1.43 1.17
N ALA A 28 7.86 -2.31 1.02
CA ALA A 28 7.91 -3.58 1.74
C ALA A 28 8.17 -3.41 3.25
N TRP A 29 8.90 -2.37 3.66
CA TRP A 29 9.12 -2.03 5.06
C TRP A 29 7.87 -1.52 5.78
N ALA A 30 6.95 -0.88 5.05
CA ALA A 30 5.65 -0.46 5.60
C ALA A 30 4.69 -1.64 5.86
N CYS A 31 5.04 -2.84 5.41
CA CYS A 31 4.25 -4.04 5.64
C CYS A 31 4.56 -4.66 7.01
N ALA A 32 3.58 -5.33 7.60
CA ALA A 32 3.75 -5.98 8.90
C ALA A 32 4.84 -7.08 8.79
N PRO A 33 5.77 -7.17 9.74
CA PRO A 33 6.73 -8.25 9.77
C PRO A 33 5.98 -9.56 10.07
N ASP A 34 5.93 -10.47 9.11
CA ASP A 34 5.37 -11.79 9.34
C ASP A 34 6.33 -12.63 10.21
N ASN A 35 5.76 -13.52 11.04
CA ASN A 35 6.54 -14.45 11.87
C ASN A 35 7.14 -15.59 11.05
N ASP A 36 6.87 -15.66 9.75
CA ASP A 36 7.46 -16.60 8.82
C ASP A 36 8.37 -15.88 7.80
N SER A 37 9.58 -16.39 7.68
CA SER A 37 10.78 -15.78 7.05
C SER A 37 10.73 -15.48 5.53
N GLY A 38 9.55 -15.35 4.93
CA GLY A 38 9.35 -14.86 3.59
C GLY A 38 8.15 -13.94 3.58
N ASN A 39 8.37 -12.62 3.69
CA ASN A 39 7.34 -11.60 3.87
C ASN A 39 6.25 -11.73 2.77
N PRO A 40 5.11 -12.42 3.04
CA PRO A 40 4.09 -12.70 2.02
C PRO A 40 3.43 -11.40 1.54
N ALA A 41 3.57 -10.36 2.35
CA ALA A 41 3.10 -9.02 2.10
C ALA A 41 3.78 -8.39 0.88
N ARG A 42 5.11 -8.56 0.80
CA ARG A 42 5.89 -8.07 -0.33
C ARG A 42 5.41 -8.71 -1.63
N ASP A 43 5.35 -10.04 -1.68
CA ASP A 43 5.01 -10.77 -2.89
C ASP A 43 3.52 -10.62 -3.26
N GLY A 44 2.64 -10.57 -2.25
CA GLY A 44 1.20 -10.48 -2.44
C GLY A 44 0.70 -9.11 -2.88
N PHE A 45 1.30 -8.03 -2.37
CA PHE A 45 0.83 -6.67 -2.65
C PHE A 45 1.89 -5.70 -3.15
N VAL A 46 3.16 -5.80 -2.76
CA VAL A 46 4.17 -4.83 -3.26
C VAL A 46 4.58 -5.16 -4.70
N GLU A 47 5.04 -6.38 -4.97
CA GLU A 47 5.57 -6.82 -6.28
C GLU A 47 4.67 -6.48 -7.48
N PRO A 48 3.35 -6.72 -7.44
CA PRO A 48 2.49 -6.51 -8.61
C PRO A 48 2.51 -5.07 -9.15
N TYR A 49 2.77 -4.06 -8.31
CA TYR A 49 2.90 -2.68 -8.78
C TYR A 49 4.17 -2.47 -9.60
N PHE A 50 5.28 -3.06 -9.16
CA PHE A 50 6.60 -2.86 -9.77
C PHE A 50 6.78 -3.66 -11.05
N ASP A 51 6.32 -4.91 -11.08
CA ASP A 51 6.39 -5.76 -12.27
C ASP A 51 5.69 -5.12 -13.48
N SER A 52 4.55 -4.46 -13.23
CA SER A 52 3.81 -3.73 -14.28
C SER A 52 4.57 -2.50 -14.81
N ILE A 53 5.33 -1.83 -13.95
CA ILE A 53 6.09 -0.62 -14.27
C ILE A 53 7.26 -0.98 -15.19
N ASP A 54 8.00 -2.02 -14.86
CA ASP A 54 9.15 -2.45 -15.64
C ASP A 54 8.75 -2.86 -17.07
N LEU A 55 7.65 -3.62 -17.20
CA LEU A 55 7.11 -3.96 -18.51
C LEU A 55 6.68 -2.72 -19.32
N LEU A 56 5.96 -1.80 -18.70
CA LEU A 56 5.49 -0.58 -19.38
C LEU A 56 6.65 0.32 -19.82
N LYS A 57 7.71 0.43 -19.02
CA LYS A 57 8.93 1.19 -19.37
C LYS A 57 9.68 0.56 -20.54
N GLN A 58 9.72 -0.78 -20.65
CA GLN A 58 10.32 -1.45 -21.80
C GLN A 58 9.56 -1.19 -23.10
N LEU A 59 8.22 -1.18 -23.04
CA LEU A 59 7.37 -0.94 -24.21
C LEU A 59 7.29 0.55 -24.59
N CYS A 60 7.35 1.43 -23.59
CA CYS A 60 7.14 2.87 -23.73
C CYS A 60 8.23 3.66 -22.97
N PRO A 61 9.34 4.04 -23.63
CA PRO A 61 10.48 4.67 -22.97
C PRO A 61 10.19 6.02 -22.28
N ASN A 62 9.10 6.70 -22.67
CA ASN A 62 8.68 7.99 -22.11
C ASN A 62 7.43 7.85 -21.22
N VAL A 63 7.13 6.65 -20.73
CA VAL A 63 5.95 6.41 -19.91
C VAL A 63 6.06 7.15 -18.57
N VAL A 64 4.97 7.78 -18.16
CA VAL A 64 4.79 8.33 -16.81
C VAL A 64 3.71 7.49 -16.12
N ILE A 65 4.01 7.04 -14.91
CA ILE A 65 3.09 6.24 -14.08
C ILE A 65 3.02 6.92 -12.71
N ASP A 66 1.86 7.47 -12.40
CA ASP A 66 1.60 8.13 -11.12
C ASP A 66 0.54 7.34 -10.34
N VAL A 67 0.76 7.19 -9.04
CA VAL A 67 -0.13 6.49 -8.10
C VAL A 67 -0.39 7.37 -6.89
N TYR A 68 -1.65 7.56 -6.52
CA TYR A 68 -1.98 8.26 -5.28
C TYR A 68 -3.26 7.70 -4.66
N ALA A 69 -3.38 7.83 -3.35
CA ALA A 69 -4.48 7.27 -2.60
C ALA A 69 -5.24 8.31 -1.76
N TYR A 70 -6.52 8.05 -1.53
CA TYR A 70 -7.39 8.82 -0.65
C TYR A 70 -8.03 7.92 0.38
N ILE A 71 -7.83 8.27 1.65
CA ILE A 71 -8.50 7.62 2.77
C ILE A 71 -9.93 8.14 2.85
N ARG A 72 -10.90 7.23 2.83
CA ARG A 72 -12.33 7.56 2.90
C ARG A 72 -12.88 7.43 4.30
N ASP A 73 -12.43 6.40 5.02
CA ASP A 73 -12.89 6.09 6.37
C ASP A 73 -11.86 5.18 7.07
N ILE A 74 -11.79 5.31 8.40
CA ILE A 74 -10.92 4.49 9.26
C ILE A 74 -11.77 3.95 10.41
N SER A 75 -11.79 2.63 10.55
CA SER A 75 -12.43 1.93 11.66
C SER A 75 -11.38 1.19 12.49
N PHE A 76 -11.45 1.31 13.81
CA PHE A 76 -10.57 0.58 14.73
C PHE A 76 -11.30 -0.61 15.33
N ILE A 77 -10.63 -1.77 15.34
CA ILE A 77 -11.11 -3.00 15.98
C ILE A 77 -9.98 -3.61 16.81
N TRP A 78 -10.34 -4.58 17.64
CA TRP A 78 -9.39 -5.42 18.37
C TRP A 78 -9.52 -6.83 17.83
N ASP A 79 -8.41 -7.50 17.56
CA ASP A 79 -8.45 -8.90 17.17
C ASP A 79 -8.75 -9.82 18.38
N GLU A 80 -8.83 -11.13 18.13
CA GLU A 80 -9.12 -12.13 19.16
C GLU A 80 -8.04 -12.21 20.25
N SER A 81 -6.81 -11.78 19.93
CA SER A 81 -5.66 -11.74 20.85
C SER A 81 -5.64 -10.46 21.69
N GLY A 82 -6.48 -9.48 21.36
CA GLY A 82 -6.52 -8.17 22.01
C GLY A 82 -5.49 -7.19 21.45
N ASP A 83 -5.00 -7.41 20.23
CA ASP A 83 -4.13 -6.48 19.51
C ASP A 83 -4.96 -5.50 18.66
N PRO A 84 -4.57 -4.22 18.61
CA PRO A 84 -5.34 -3.22 17.87
C PRO A 84 -5.12 -3.35 16.37
N ARG A 85 -6.21 -3.22 15.63
CA ARG A 85 -6.29 -3.31 14.17
C ARG A 85 -7.01 -2.08 13.62
N ALA A 86 -6.64 -1.65 12.44
CA ALA A 86 -7.33 -0.59 11.71
C ALA A 86 -7.76 -1.10 10.34
N ILE A 87 -9.04 -0.89 10.00
CA ILE A 87 -9.59 -1.14 8.67
C ILE A 87 -9.77 0.22 8.00
N VAL A 88 -9.09 0.39 6.87
CA VAL A 88 -9.06 1.64 6.12
C VAL A 88 -9.76 1.45 4.79
N ASN A 89 -10.88 2.14 4.60
CA ASN A 89 -11.53 2.23 3.30
C ASN A 89 -10.78 3.24 2.45
N ILE A 90 -10.30 2.83 1.29
CA ILE A 90 -9.39 3.64 0.47
C ILE A 90 -9.80 3.64 -0.99
N GLN A 91 -9.51 4.75 -1.67
CA GLN A 91 -9.50 4.85 -3.12
C GLN A 91 -8.06 5.01 -3.59
N VAL A 92 -7.66 4.23 -4.59
CA VAL A 92 -6.35 4.33 -5.24
C VAL A 92 -6.56 4.73 -6.68
N ASN A 93 -5.83 5.75 -7.12
CA ASN A 93 -5.86 6.24 -8.48
C ASN A 93 -4.51 5.97 -9.13
N ARG A 94 -4.54 5.42 -10.34
CA ARG A 94 -3.37 5.18 -11.17
C ARG A 94 -3.53 5.87 -12.51
N ILE A 95 -2.49 6.58 -12.93
CA ILE A 95 -2.43 7.27 -14.21
C ILE A 95 -1.24 6.71 -14.99
N VAL A 96 -1.46 6.37 -16.27
CA VAL A 96 -0.41 6.03 -17.23
C VAL A 96 -0.49 7.00 -18.41
N MET A 97 0.62 7.67 -18.70
CA MET A 97 0.76 8.62 -19.81
C MET A 97 2.01 8.31 -20.61
N GLY A 98 2.13 8.84 -21.83
CA GLY A 98 3.33 8.68 -22.66
C GLY A 98 3.48 7.30 -23.33
N CYS A 99 2.41 6.50 -23.37
CA CYS A 99 2.40 5.13 -23.89
C CYS A 99 1.29 4.88 -24.94
N GLY A 100 0.84 5.93 -25.63
CA GLY A 100 -0.12 5.84 -26.75
C GLY A 100 -1.45 5.22 -26.32
N ASP A 101 -1.84 4.12 -26.99
CA ASP A 101 -3.10 3.40 -26.72
C ASP A 101 -3.15 2.76 -25.33
N LEU A 102 -2.01 2.64 -24.63
CA LEU A 102 -1.94 2.14 -23.25
C LEU A 102 -2.11 3.23 -22.19
N ASN A 103 -2.24 4.50 -22.61
CA ASN A 103 -2.56 5.58 -21.69
C ASN A 103 -3.90 5.30 -21.00
N SER A 104 -3.94 5.45 -19.68
CA SER A 104 -5.14 5.12 -18.90
C SER A 104 -5.18 5.87 -17.58
N THR A 105 -6.40 6.07 -17.08
CA THR A 105 -6.63 6.50 -15.70
C THR A 105 -7.62 5.53 -15.09
N LYS A 106 -7.24 4.89 -13.99
CA LYS A 106 -8.09 3.95 -13.25
C LYS A 106 -8.22 4.42 -11.81
N ALA A 107 -9.46 4.47 -11.31
CA ALA A 107 -9.76 4.61 -9.90
C ALA A 107 -10.30 3.28 -9.39
N LYS A 108 -9.74 2.79 -8.28
CA LYS A 108 -10.13 1.53 -7.64
C LYS A 108 -10.40 1.79 -6.17
N PHE A 109 -11.33 1.04 -5.61
CA PHE A 109 -11.76 1.17 -4.23
C PHE A 109 -11.57 -0.18 -3.55
N GLY A 110 -11.23 -0.14 -2.27
CA GLY A 110 -11.11 -1.34 -1.47
C GLY A 110 -10.70 -1.02 -0.06
N THR A 111 -10.12 -2.01 0.60
CA THR A 111 -9.77 -1.94 2.02
C THR A 111 -8.30 -2.27 2.25
N MET A 112 -7.69 -1.55 3.18
CA MET A 112 -6.41 -1.92 3.78
C MET A 112 -6.64 -2.28 5.24
N GLU A 113 -6.05 -3.38 5.68
CA GLU A 113 -6.00 -3.74 7.09
C GLU A 113 -4.60 -3.46 7.61
N LEU A 114 -4.50 -2.70 8.69
CA LEU A 114 -3.27 -2.40 9.39
C LEU A 114 -3.28 -3.04 10.76
N THR A 115 -2.10 -3.47 11.19
CA THR A 115 -1.85 -4.02 12.51
C THR A 115 -0.87 -3.14 13.24
N TYR A 116 -1.02 -3.01 14.55
CA TYR A 116 -0.03 -2.34 15.37
C TYR A 116 1.05 -3.34 15.77
N CYS A 117 2.31 -3.08 15.43
CA CYS A 117 3.43 -3.94 15.81
C CYS A 117 4.38 -3.23 16.77
N TYR A 118 4.89 -4.01 17.72
CA TYR A 118 6.04 -3.66 18.55
C TYR A 118 7.27 -4.37 17.98
N VAL A 119 7.91 -3.78 16.96
CA VAL A 119 9.08 -4.39 16.32
C VAL A 119 10.35 -4.07 17.13
N GLY A 120 10.49 -4.74 18.29
CA GLY A 120 11.71 -4.69 19.10
C GLY A 120 12.19 -3.27 19.47
N TYR A 121 13.51 -3.04 19.42
CA TYR A 121 14.18 -1.85 19.98
C TYR A 121 14.01 -0.56 19.16
N TYR A 122 13.37 -0.59 17.97
CA TYR A 122 13.46 0.55 17.06
C TYR A 122 12.19 1.18 16.51
N ASP A 123 11.01 0.56 16.42
CA ASP A 123 9.79 1.34 16.14
C ASP A 123 8.50 0.61 16.51
N GLU A 124 7.64 1.31 17.25
CA GLU A 124 6.24 0.95 17.49
C GLU A 124 5.35 1.69 16.48
N GLY A 125 4.49 0.98 15.75
CA GLY A 125 3.78 1.62 14.65
C GLY A 125 2.70 0.77 14.00
N TRP A 126 1.97 1.41 13.09
CA TRP A 126 0.97 0.77 12.24
C TRP A 126 1.64 0.27 10.97
N PHE A 127 1.40 -0.99 10.65
CA PHE A 127 1.96 -1.64 9.47
C PHE A 127 0.84 -2.25 8.62
N VAL A 128 1.03 -2.25 7.31
CA VAL A 128 0.09 -2.85 6.35
C VAL A 128 0.16 -4.36 6.44
N ASP A 129 -0.95 -4.97 6.85
CA ASP A 129 -1.08 -6.43 6.95
C ASP A 129 -1.75 -7.02 5.71
N LYS A 130 -2.76 -6.34 5.18
CA LYS A 130 -3.52 -6.82 4.02
C LYS A 130 -4.05 -5.68 3.18
N ILE A 131 -4.12 -5.92 1.87
CA ILE A 131 -4.75 -5.03 0.90
C ILE A 131 -5.73 -5.84 0.07
N ASP A 132 -6.98 -5.40 0.02
CA ASP A 132 -8.00 -5.91 -0.88
C ASP A 132 -8.47 -4.78 -1.79
N ILE A 133 -7.70 -4.56 -2.85
CA ILE A 133 -7.99 -3.58 -3.91
C ILE A 133 -7.70 -4.28 -5.24
N ASP A 134 -8.74 -4.42 -6.04
CA ASP A 134 -8.64 -5.06 -7.33
C ASP A 134 -8.08 -4.09 -8.38
N LEU A 135 -6.76 -3.98 -8.41
CA LEU A 135 -6.05 -3.07 -9.30
C LEU A 135 -5.95 -3.54 -10.75
N TRP A 136 -6.23 -4.81 -10.97
CA TRP A 136 -5.85 -5.49 -12.21
C TRP A 136 -7.00 -6.08 -13.02
N ASN A 137 -8.25 -6.06 -12.51
CA ASN A 137 -9.43 -6.23 -13.38
C ASN A 137 -9.73 -4.99 -14.25
#